data_AF-A0A7X2NFS1-F1
#
_entry.id   AF-A0A7X2NFS1-F1
#
_cell.length_a   1.000
_cell.length_b   1.000
_cell.length_c   1.000
_cell.angle_alpha   90.00
_cell.angle_beta   90.00
_cell.angle_gamma   90.00
#
_symmetry.space_group_name_H-M   'P 1'
#
loop_
_entity.id
_entity.type
_entity.pdbx_description
1 polymer ?
#
loop_
_entity_poly.entity_id
_entity_poly.type
_entity_poly.pdbx_seq_one_letter_code
_entity_poly.pdbx_strand_id
1 'polypeptide(L)' 'MEALVRLAVKPLAYAGTAVLFVGLVYLGIVLREGSRGGEIRKAIAMIAAGAVVLGFASTYGFTGF' A
#
# COMPACT_ATOMS: atom_id res chain seq x y z
N MET A 1 -5.32 6.98 -23.54
CA MET A 1 -4.57 6.88 -22.26
C MET A 1 -5.39 6.18 -21.18
N GLU A 2 -6.64 6.56 -20.97
CA GLU A 2 -7.52 5.96 -19.96
C GLU A 2 -7.69 4.42 -20.07
N ALA A 3 -7.84 3.89 -21.28
CA ALA A 3 -7.95 2.44 -21.50
C ALA A 3 -6.69 1.66 -21.06
N LEU A 4 -5.49 2.22 -21.28
CA LEU A 4 -4.23 1.62 -20.82
C LEU A 4 -4.12 1.65 -19.30
N VAL A 5 -4.56 2.75 -18.66
CA VAL A 5 -4.57 2.87 -17.20
C VAL A 5 -5.54 1.85 -16.59
N ARG A 6 -6.77 1.74 -17.12
CA ARG A 6 -7.74 0.73 -16.64
C ARG A 6 -7.22 -0.71 -16.77
N LEU A 7 -6.46 -1.02 -17.82
CA LEU A 7 -5.81 -2.33 -17.97
C LEU A 7 -4.75 -2.58 -16.89
N ALA A 8 -3.94 -1.55 -16.57
CA ALA A 8 -2.86 -1.65 -15.60
C ALA A 8 -3.32 -1.49 -14.13
N VAL A 9 -4.52 -0.96 -13.88
CA VAL A 9 -5.05 -0.67 -12.54
C VAL A 9 -5.17 -1.92 -11.67
N LYS A 10 -5.59 -3.05 -12.24
CA LYS A 10 -5.71 -4.30 -11.47
C LYS A 10 -4.35 -4.75 -10.92
N PRO A 11 -3.28 -4.97 -11.73
CA PRO A 11 -1.97 -5.32 -11.18
C PRO A 11 -1.37 -4.23 -10.27
N LEU A 12 -1.63 -2.94 -10.54
CA LEU A 12 -1.23 -1.85 -9.64
C LEU A 12 -1.88 -1.98 -8.27
N ALA A 13 -3.19 -2.25 -8.22
CA ALA A 13 -3.92 -2.43 -6.99
C ALA A 13 -3.37 -3.61 -6.16
N TYR A 14 -3.07 -4.74 -6.80
CA TYR A 14 -2.42 -5.88 -6.13
C TYR A 14 -1.07 -5.48 -5.54
N ALA A 15 -0.23 -4.75 -6.29
CA ALA A 15 1.05 -4.27 -5.79
C ALA A 15 0.85 -3.29 -4.61
N GLY A 16 -0.12 -2.39 -4.70
CA GLY A 16 -0.51 -1.47 -3.62
C GLY A 16 -0.96 -2.22 -2.35
N THR A 17 -1.81 -3.24 -2.49
CA THR A 17 -2.21 -4.12 -1.39
C THR A 17 -1.02 -4.83 -0.77
N ALA A 18 -0.10 -5.36 -1.58
CA ALA A 18 1.10 -6.04 -1.08
C ALA A 18 1.99 -5.09 -0.28
N VAL A 19 2.25 -3.88 -0.80
CA VAL A 19 3.07 -2.87 -0.10
C VAL A 19 2.40 -2.45 1.22
N LEU A 20 1.08 -2.23 1.21
CA LEU A 20 0.32 -1.91 2.41
C LEU A 20 0.43 -3.03 3.46
N PHE A 21 0.20 -4.27 3.03
CA PHE A 21 0.27 -5.44 3.90
C PHE A 21 1.65 -5.63 4.51
N VAL A 22 2.72 -5.52 3.70
CA VAL A 22 4.09 -5.59 4.20
C VAL A 22 4.37 -4.47 5.20
N GLY A 23 3.88 -3.25 4.94
CA GLY A 23 3.98 -2.13 5.89
C GLY A 23 3.31 -2.42 7.22
N LEU A 24 2.14 -3.06 7.23
CA LEU A 24 1.44 -3.47 8.45
C LEU A 24 2.20 -4.56 9.22
N VAL A 25 2.70 -5.58 8.52
CA VAL A 25 3.52 -6.65 9.14
C VAL A 25 4.77 -6.04 9.75
N TYR A 26 5.45 -5.18 9.00
CA TYR A 26 6.66 -4.49 9.45
C TYR A 26 6.38 -3.62 10.68
N LEU A 27 5.27 -2.87 10.70
CA LEU A 27 4.85 -2.10 11.86
C LEU A 27 4.66 -3.00 13.09
N GLY A 28 3.99 -4.15 12.93
CA GLY A 28 3.79 -5.11 14.02
C GLY A 28 5.11 -5.63 14.62
N ILE A 29 6.11 -5.92 13.77
CA ILE A 29 7.45 -6.34 14.20
C ILE A 29 8.15 -5.21 14.97
N VAL A 30 8.20 -4.01 14.38
CA VAL A 30 8.84 -2.82 14.96
C VAL A 30 8.24 -2.46 16.32
N LEU A 31 6.91 -2.55 16.46
CA LEU A 31 6.21 -2.30 17.72
C LEU A 31 6.52 -3.37 18.77
N ARG A 32 6.56 -4.65 18.37
CA ARG A 32 6.94 -5.77 19.26
C ARG A 32 8.36 -5.61 19.80
N GLU A 33 9.28 -5.12 18.99
CA GLU A 33 10.69 -4.90 19.37
C GLU A 33 10.91 -3.63 20.22
N GLY A 34 9.87 -2.82 20.46
CA GLY A 34 9.99 -1.57 21.21
C GLY A 34 10.78 -0.48 20.47
N SER A 35 10.92 -0.62 19.15
CA SER A 35 11.72 0.28 18.32
C SER A 35 11.08 1.67 18.23
N ARG A 36 11.91 2.73 18.20
CA ARG A 36 11.44 4.13 18.30
C ARG A 36 11.65 4.90 17.01
N GLY A 37 10.62 5.68 16.64
CA GLY A 37 10.68 6.84 15.75
C GLY A 37 11.05 6.56 14.29
N GLY A 38 12.27 6.09 14.00
CA GLY A 38 12.77 5.87 12.65
C GLY A 38 12.02 4.75 11.92
N GLU A 39 12.01 3.55 12.50
CA GLU A 39 11.40 2.37 11.86
C GLU A 39 9.87 2.46 11.81
N ILE A 40 9.25 3.05 12.83
CA ILE A 40 7.81 3.34 12.82
C ILE A 40 7.46 4.27 11.64
N ARG A 41 8.26 5.31 11.38
CA ARG A 41 8.03 6.21 10.23
C ARG A 41 8.18 5.49 8.88
N LYS A 42 9.12 4.55 8.74
CA LYS A 42 9.25 3.74 7.53
C LYS A 42 8.02 2.85 7.32
N ALA A 43 7.56 2.19 8.38
CA ALA A 43 6.36 1.36 8.33
C ALA A 43 5.13 2.18 7.92
N ILE A 44 4.94 3.36 8.51
CA ILE A 44 3.87 4.29 8.13
C ILE A 44 4.01 4.74 6.67
N ALA A 45 5.21 5.05 6.21
CA ALA A 45 5.45 5.44 4.82
C ALA A 45 5.08 4.33 3.83
N MET A 46 5.38 3.07 4.15
CA MET A 46 4.98 1.91 3.33
C MET A 46 3.45 1.76 3.29
N ILE A 47 2.79 1.85 4.45
CA ILE A 47 1.32 1.77 4.54
C ILE A 47 0.69 2.90 3.70
N ALA A 48 1.19 4.13 3.83
CA ALA A 48 0.70 5.27 3.07
C ALA A 48 0.91 5.09 1.57
N ALA A 49 2.09 4.60 1.13
CA ALA A 49 2.36 4.33 -0.28
C ALA A 49 1.37 3.31 -0.87
N GLY A 50 1.13 2.19 -0.17
CA GLY A 50 0.15 1.20 -0.60
C GLY A 50 -1.28 1.74 -0.62
N ALA A 51 -1.67 2.53 0.38
CA ALA A 51 -2.99 3.16 0.45
C ALA A 51 -3.22 4.16 -0.69
N VAL A 52 -2.20 4.96 -1.06
CA VAL A 52 -2.27 5.89 -2.19
C VAL A 52 -2.47 5.14 -3.51
N VAL A 53 -1.76 4.03 -3.72
CA VAL A 53 -1.92 3.21 -4.92
C VAL A 53 -3.33 2.63 -5.01
N LEU A 54 -3.90 2.17 -3.88
CA LEU A 54 -5.27 1.68 -3.84
C LEU A 54 -6.31 2.78 -4.05
N GLY A 55 -6.09 3.96 -3.46
CA GLY A 55 -6.92 5.13 -3.69
C GLY A 55 -6.88 5.60 -5.14
N PHE A 56 -5.72 5.54 -5.80
CA PHE A 56 -5.62 5.77 -7.23
C PHE A 56 -6.43 4.72 -8.01
N ALA A 57 -6.22 3.43 -7.73
CA ALA A 57 -6.91 2.34 -8.40
C ALA A 57 -8.45 2.44 -8.30
N SER A 58 -8.98 2.89 -7.16
CA SER A 58 -10.43 3.02 -6.95
C SER A 58 -11.07 4.09 -7.85
N THR A 59 -10.33 5.16 -8.18
CA THR A 59 -10.80 6.17 -9.14
C THR A 59 -10.97 5.63 -10.57
N TYR A 60 -10.33 4.51 -10.87
CA TYR A 60 -10.44 3.81 -12.16
C TYR A 60 -11.36 2.57 -12.11
N GLY A 61 -12.19 2.45 -11.06
CA GLY A 61 -13.21 1.41 -10.94
C GLY A 61 -12.74 0.11 -10.28
N PHE A 62 -11.57 0.10 -9.63
CA PHE A 62 -11.16 -1.03 -8.80
C PHE A 62 -11.91 -0.99 -7.45
N THR A 63 -12.78 -1.97 -7.19
CA THR A 63 -13.59 -2.03 -5.96
C THR A 63 -13.14 -3.08 -4.96
N GLY A 64 -12.07 -3.84 -5.25
CA GLY A 64 -11.56 -4.91 -4.39
C GLY A 64 -11.45 -6.25 -5.12
N PHE A 65 -11.13 -7.29 -4.35
CA PHE A 65 -11.15 -8.69 -4.79
C PHE A 65 -12.56 -9.26 -4.69
#